data_AF-A0A9Q1CPG4-F1
#
_entry.id   AF-A0A9Q1CPG4-F1
#
_cell.length_a   1.000
_cell.length_b   1.000
_cell.length_c   1.000
_cell.angle_alpha   90.00
_cell.angle_beta   90.00
_cell.angle_gamma   90.00
#
_symmetry.space_group_name_H-M   'P 1'
#
loop_
_entity.id
_entity.type
_entity.pdbx_description
1 polymer ?
#
loop_
_entity_poly.entity_id
_entity_poly.type
_entity_poly.pdbx_seq_one_letter_code
_entity_poly.pdbx_strand_id
1 'polypeptide(L)' 'MASSFYVTLPSNSSPEVYPDNTLTHFRVKLPQPITLEGQWEVGLAEIVYPHQWYNLDGESTYSYTGNGEQWWTKRIPPGY' A
#
# COMPACT_ATOMS: atom_id res chain seq x y z
N MET A 1 31.02 -0.32 -19.17
CA MET A 1 29.58 -0.66 -19.16
C MET A 1 28.96 0.08 -18.01
N ALA A 2 27.85 0.79 -18.21
CA ALA A 2 27.17 1.47 -17.09
C ALA A 2 26.47 0.41 -16.24
N SER A 3 26.89 0.26 -14.98
CA SER A 3 26.26 -0.65 -14.02
C SER A 3 25.07 0.05 -13.36
N SER A 4 23.87 -0.21 -13.86
CA SER A 4 22.62 0.19 -13.20
C SER A 4 22.05 -0.98 -12.39
N PHE A 5 21.44 -0.70 -11.25
CA PHE A 5 20.75 -1.68 -10.44
C PHE A 5 19.49 -1.07 -9.80
N TYR A 6 18.60 -1.92 -9.31
CA TYR A 6 17.38 -1.51 -8.63
C TYR A 6 17.49 -1.73 -7.13
N VAL A 7 16.85 -0.86 -6.36
CA VAL A 7 16.67 -1.02 -4.91
C VAL A 7 15.18 -0.95 -4.62
N THR A 8 14.65 -1.95 -3.91
CA THR A 8 13.28 -1.92 -3.38
C THR A 8 13.32 -1.40 -1.96
N LEU A 9 12.49 -0.40 -1.66
CA LEU A 9 12.45 0.28 -0.35
C LEU A 9 11.04 0.20 0.24
N PRO A 10 10.67 -0.89 0.93
CA PRO A 10 9.35 -1.00 1.56
C PRO A 10 9.28 -0.17 2.84
N SER A 11 8.13 0.48 3.08
CA SER A 11 7.93 1.37 4.22
C SER A 11 7.98 0.68 5.60
N ASN A 12 7.74 -0.63 5.64
CA ASN A 12 7.68 -1.44 6.86
C ASN A 12 8.93 -2.30 7.13
N SER A 13 10.03 -2.11 6.38
CA SER A 13 11.22 -2.98 6.50
C SER A 13 12.15 -2.68 7.68
N SER A 14 11.91 -1.63 8.48
CA SER A 14 12.84 -1.21 9.53
C SER A 14 12.17 -0.71 10.82
N PRO A 15 11.14 -1.39 11.36
CA PRO A 15 10.39 -0.90 12.53
C PRO A 15 11.25 -0.82 13.80
N GLU A 16 12.27 -1.69 13.93
CA GLU A 16 13.15 -1.71 15.10
C GLU A 16 14.16 -0.55 15.13
N VAL A 17 14.50 0.00 13.96
CA VAL A 17 15.53 1.04 13.80
C VAL A 17 14.90 2.41 13.55
N TYR A 18 13.77 2.44 12.86
CA TYR A 18 13.01 3.63 12.52
C TYR A 18 11.54 3.44 12.95
N PRO A 19 11.26 3.50 14.27
CA PRO A 19 9.93 3.25 14.81
C PRO A 19 8.89 4.29 14.37
N ASP A 20 9.32 5.49 14.00
CA ASP A 20 8.46 6.59 13.56
C ASP A 20 8.14 6.56 12.05
N ASN A 21 8.54 5.50 11.33
CA ASN A 21 8.21 5.35 9.91
C ASN A 21 6.69 5.34 9.70
N THR A 22 6.23 6.08 8.71
CA THR A 22 4.86 6.04 8.20
C THR A 22 4.84 5.48 6.78
N LEU A 23 3.64 5.19 6.24
CA LEU A 23 3.52 4.71 4.86
C LEU A 23 4.09 5.69 3.82
N THR A 24 3.98 7.00 4.06
CA THR A 24 4.37 8.06 3.11
C THR A 24 5.68 8.77 3.48
N HIS A 25 6.21 8.51 4.68
CA HIS A 25 7.48 9.07 5.15
C HIS A 25 8.24 8.01 5.93
N PHE A 26 9.22 7.39 5.28
CA PHE A 26 9.96 6.28 5.87
C PHE A 26 11.42 6.27 5.42
N ARG A 27 12.23 5.56 6.21
CA ARG A 27 13.61 5.22 5.88
C ARG A 27 13.81 3.71 6.01
N VAL A 28 14.62 3.13 5.13
CA VAL A 28 14.96 1.69 5.15
C VAL A 28 16.42 1.52 5.50
N LYS A 29 16.71 0.61 6.45
CA LYS A 29 18.07 0.15 6.73
C LYS A 29 18.41 -0.96 5.75
N LEU A 30 19.32 -0.67 4.83
CA LEU A 30 19.81 -1.68 3.89
C LEU A 30 20.68 -2.71 4.62
N PRO A 31 20.62 -4.00 4.22
CA PRO A 31 21.44 -5.05 4.82
C PRO A 31 22.94 -4.83 4.56
N GLN A 32 23.27 -4.21 3.42
CA GLN A 32 24.63 -3.85 3.04
C GLN A 32 24.66 -2.40 2.53
N PRO A 33 25.70 -1.62 2.85
CA PRO A 33 25.91 -0.31 2.25
C PRO A 33 26.08 -0.41 0.73
N ILE A 34 25.49 0.52 0.01
CA ILE A 34 25.67 0.67 -1.43
C ILE A 34 26.82 1.67 -1.65
N THR A 35 27.84 1.25 -2.40
CA THR A 35 28.93 2.13 -2.83
C THR A 35 28.63 2.66 -4.23
N LEU A 36 28.54 3.97 -4.38
CA LEU A 36 28.36 4.64 -5.67
C LEU A 36 29.65 5.41 -6.00
N GLU A 37 30.31 5.03 -7.10
CA GLU A 37 31.56 5.64 -7.54
C GLU A 37 31.31 6.66 -8.66
N GLY A 38 32.01 7.80 -8.61
CA GLY A 38 31.89 8.85 -9.62
C GLY A 38 30.58 9.64 -9.55
N GLN A 39 30.13 10.14 -10.71
CA GLN A 39 28.83 10.82 -10.82
C GLN A 39 27.73 9.78 -10.99
N TRP A 40 26.70 9.87 -10.16
CA TRP A 40 25.57 8.95 -10.17
C TRP A 40 24.25 9.73 -10.19
N GLU A 41 23.23 9.08 -10.71
CA GLU A 41 21.85 9.57 -10.70
C GLU A 41 20.96 8.46 -10.15
N VAL A 42 19.88 8.85 -9.45
CA VAL A 42 18.86 7.94 -8.96
C VAL A 42 17.52 8.41 -9.52
N GLY A 43 16.79 7.47 -10.12
CA GLY A 43 15.44 7.69 -10.63
C GLY A 43 14.42 6.78 -9.94
N LEU A 44 13.19 7.25 -9.82
CA LEU A 44 12.07 6.41 -9.40
C LEU A 44 11.66 5.52 -10.58
N ALA A 45 11.76 4.21 -10.40
CA ALA A 45 11.33 3.23 -11.40
C ALA A 45 9.87 2.81 -11.20
N GLU A 46 9.46 2.56 -9.95
CA GLU A 46 8.12 2.10 -9.59
C GLU A 46 7.75 2.60 -8.20
N ILE A 47 6.47 2.89 -7.98
CA ILE A 47 5.88 3.14 -6.67
C ILE A 47 4.58 2.36 -6.54
N VAL A 48 4.46 1.59 -5.46
CA VAL A 48 3.25 0.85 -5.12
C VAL A 48 2.62 1.48 -3.90
N TYR A 49 1.46 2.09 -4.08
CA TYR A 49 0.65 2.63 -2.99
C TYR A 49 -0.62 1.77 -2.85
N PRO A 50 -0.71 0.92 -1.81
CA PRO A 50 -1.93 0.15 -1.59
C PRO A 50 -3.04 1.13 -1.18
N HIS A 51 -4.00 1.34 -2.09
CA HIS A 51 -5.22 2.06 -1.80
C HIS A 51 -6.40 1.11 -1.93
N GLN A 52 -7.23 1.03 -0.89
CA GLN A 52 -8.50 0.31 -0.97
C GLN A 52 -9.54 1.29 -1.52
N TRP A 53 -9.95 1.07 -2.78
CA TRP A 53 -11.18 1.69 -3.26
C TRP A 53 -12.33 0.86 -2.74
N TYR A 54 -13.17 1.50 -1.92
CA TYR A 54 -14.41 0.89 -1.51
C TYR A 54 -15.36 0.85 -2.69
N ASN A 55 -15.99 -0.30 -2.91
CA ASN A 55 -16.90 -0.48 -4.05
C ASN A 55 -18.24 0.25 -3.82
N LEU A 56 -18.45 0.75 -2.61
CA LEU A 56 -19.69 1.36 -2.12
C LEU A 56 -19.38 2.78 -1.64
N ASP A 57 -19.72 3.76 -2.46
CA ASP A 57 -19.50 5.19 -2.18
C ASP A 57 -20.52 5.77 -1.16
N GLY A 58 -21.36 4.93 -0.55
CA GLY A 58 -22.43 5.36 0.35
C GLY A 58 -23.10 4.22 1.10
N GLU A 59 -24.11 4.58 1.90
CA GLU A 59 -24.89 3.59 2.65
C GLU A 59 -25.60 2.63 1.71
N SER A 60 -25.23 1.36 1.82
CA SER A 60 -25.80 0.31 1.00
C SER A 60 -26.47 -0.73 1.90
N THR A 61 -27.47 -1.41 1.38
CA THR A 61 -28.16 -2.48 2.09
C THR A 61 -28.19 -3.72 1.22
N TYR A 62 -27.91 -4.87 1.83
CA TYR A 62 -28.14 -6.17 1.20
C TYR A 62 -29.41 -6.78 1.78
N SER A 63 -30.34 -7.17 0.91
CA SER A 63 -31.62 -7.79 1.27
C SER A 63 -31.77 -9.15 0.59
N TYR A 64 -32.20 -10.16 1.36
CA TYR A 64 -32.56 -11.46 0.80
C TYR A 64 -34.08 -11.53 0.58
N THR A 65 -34.48 -11.83 -0.66
CA THR A 65 -35.88 -12.06 -1.06
C THR A 65 -36.06 -13.51 -1.50
N GLY A 66 -37.03 -14.20 -0.89
CA GLY A 66 -37.43 -15.56 -1.25
C GLY A 66 -38.92 -15.59 -1.57
N ASN A 67 -39.31 -16.19 -2.69
CA ASN A 67 -40.71 -16.26 -3.16
C ASN A 67 -41.42 -14.88 -3.24
N GLY A 68 -40.67 -13.82 -3.57
CA GLY A 68 -41.20 -12.45 -3.67
C GLY A 68 -41.38 -11.74 -2.33
N GLU A 69 -41.07 -12.38 -1.20
CA GLU A 69 -41.14 -11.78 0.13
C GLU A 69 -39.73 -11.46 0.66
N GLN A 70 -39.55 -10.29 1.26
CA GLN A 70 -38.28 -9.85 1.83
C GLN A 70 -38.13 -10.39 3.24
N TRP A 71 -37.13 -11.26 3.48
CA TRP A 71 -36.97 -11.94 4.77
C TRP A 71 -36.08 -11.15 5.75
N TRP A 72 -35.02 -10.50 5.26
CA TRP A 72 -34.17 -9.65 6.09
C TRP A 72 -33.35 -8.66 5.25
N THR A 73 -32.94 -7.56 5.90
CA THR A 73 -32.06 -6.53 5.34
C THR A 73 -30.92 -6.26 6.31
N LYS A 74 -29.69 -6.15 5.80
CA LYS A 74 -28.51 -5.76 6.58
C LYS A 74 -27.85 -4.52 5.96
N ARG A 75 -27.57 -3.52 6.79
CA ARG A 75 -26.82 -2.31 6.39
C ARG A 75 -25.35 -2.66 6.21
N ILE A 76 -24.78 -2.19 5.12
CA ILE A 76 -23.37 -2.25 4.78
C ILE A 76 -22.82 -0.83 4.98
N PRO A 77 -21.91 -0.63 5.94
CA PRO A 77 -21.23 0.65 6.09
C PRO A 77 -20.47 1.00 4.80
N PRO A 78 -20.38 2.29 4.43
CA PRO A 78 -19.40 2.72 3.43
C PRO A 78 -18.02 2.26 3.91
N GLY A 79 -17.23 1.61 3.06
CA GLY A 79 -15.94 1.10 3.49
C GLY A 79 -15.75 -0.43 3.56
N TYR A 80 -16.73 -1.22 3.14
CA TYR A 80 -16.67 -2.70 3.19
C TYR A 80 -16.42 -3.34 1.82
#